data_AF-A0A3N0XCN8-F1
#
_entry.id   AF-A0A3N0XCN8-F1
#
_cell.length_a   1.000
_cell.length_b   1.000
_cell.length_c   1.000
_cell.angle_alpha   90.00
_cell.angle_beta   90.00
_cell.angle_gamma   90.00
#
_symmetry.space_group_name_H-M   'P 1'
#
loop_
_entity.id
_entity.type
_entity.pdbx_description
1 polymer ?
#
loop_
_entity_poly.entity_id
_entity_poly.type
_entity_poly.pdbx_seq_one_letter_code
_entity_poly.pdbx_strand_id
1 'polypeptide(L)'
;MKVTTYSLHVSLHQDCHLTVTDSKHHSLSAELNTPVQIVTITVASINPRVKPFDIRLKSTEYVELQEKLHAPIRNAANVVIHLTMSELFLETFKSYVRLNEVYRCPSGQELEPCIGCMQVNANVKLLRLCQGDSEGECQQCYCRPMWCLTCMGKWFASRQDQQQPETWLSSRVPCPTCRAKFCILDVCPIN
;
A
#
# COMPACT_ATOMS: atom_id res chain seq x y z
N MET A 1 33.74 3.10 21.27
CA MET A 1 32.36 3.48 21.70
C MET A 1 32.26 5.00 21.64
N LYS A 2 31.43 5.56 20.75
CA LYS A 2 31.34 7.02 20.54
C LYS A 2 30.17 7.52 21.38
N VAL A 3 30.47 8.20 22.49
CA VAL A 3 29.45 8.79 23.36
C VAL A 3 29.08 10.15 22.77
N THR A 4 27.82 10.33 22.40
CA THR A 4 27.28 11.60 21.91
C THR A 4 26.18 12.08 22.84
N THR A 5 26.12 13.39 23.07
CA THR A 5 25.11 14.03 23.93
C THR A 5 23.72 13.88 23.29
N TYR A 6 22.74 13.42 24.07
CA TYR A 6 21.36 13.36 23.62
C TYR A 6 20.76 14.78 23.64
N SER A 7 20.16 15.20 22.53
CA SER A 7 19.44 16.47 22.43
C SER A 7 17.94 16.22 22.44
N LEU A 8 17.23 16.78 23.42
CA LEU A 8 15.77 16.74 23.48
C LEU A 8 15.21 18.08 22.99
N HIS A 9 14.36 18.04 21.98
CA HIS A 9 13.60 19.18 21.50
C HIS A 9 12.15 19.06 21.98
N VAL A 10 11.64 20.10 22.63
CA VAL A 10 10.27 20.15 23.16
C VAL A 10 9.64 21.47 22.75
N SER A 11 8.37 21.43 22.36
CA SER A 11 7.55 22.61 22.14
C SER A 11 6.17 22.39 22.75
N LEU A 12 5.55 23.47 23.23
CA LEU A 12 4.17 23.42 23.70
C LEU A 12 3.25 23.23 22.50
N HIS A 13 2.34 22.26 22.59
CA HIS A 13 1.45 21.91 21.48
C HIS A 13 0.63 23.11 20.94
N GLN A 14 0.10 23.96 21.83
CA GLN A 14 -0.70 25.14 21.45
C GLN A 14 0.08 26.18 20.65
N ASP A 15 1.40 26.14 20.75
CA ASP A 15 2.34 27.06 20.11
C ASP A 15 2.94 26.46 18.82
N CYS A 16 2.48 25.29 18.39
CA CYS A 16 3.05 24.57 17.26
C CYS A 16 2.21 24.69 15.99
N HIS A 17 2.92 24.86 14.87
CA HIS A 17 2.43 24.55 13.55
C HIS A 17 3.06 23.23 13.08
N LEU A 18 2.19 22.27 12.76
CA LEU A 18 2.59 20.95 12.28
C LEU A 18 2.36 20.92 10.77
N THR A 19 3.41 20.58 10.03
CA THR A 19 3.33 20.43 8.57
C THR A 19 3.90 19.07 8.17
N VAL A 20 3.11 18.26 7.49
CA VAL A 20 3.61 17.07 6.80
C VAL A 20 4.46 17.53 5.63
N THR A 21 5.76 17.24 5.68
CA THR A 21 6.73 17.70 4.68
C THR A 21 7.17 16.59 3.73
N ASP A 22 7.11 15.34 4.17
CA ASP A 22 7.59 14.21 3.38
C ASP A 22 6.88 12.91 3.78
N SER A 23 6.81 11.98 2.84
CA SER A 23 6.32 10.62 3.08
C SER A 23 7.20 9.62 2.34
N LYS A 24 7.82 8.70 3.07
CA LYS A 24 8.68 7.67 2.46
C LYS A 24 8.10 6.29 2.71
N HIS A 25 8.04 5.50 1.65
CA HIS A 25 7.83 4.07 1.77
C HIS A 25 9.13 3.43 2.23
N HIS A 26 9.06 2.59 3.26
CA HIS A 26 10.17 1.83 3.74
C HIS A 26 9.79 0.35 3.75
N SER A 27 10.44 -0.42 2.87
CA SER A 27 10.53 -1.87 2.99
C SER A 27 11.61 -2.17 4.04
N LEU A 28 11.21 -2.35 5.29
CA LEU A 28 12.13 -2.68 6.37
C LEU A 28 12.61 -4.13 6.21
N SER A 29 13.76 -4.31 5.55
CA SER A 29 14.48 -5.59 5.38
C SER A 29 13.72 -6.69 4.62
N ALA A 30 14.47 -7.61 4.01
CA ALA A 30 13.94 -8.76 3.26
C ALA A 30 13.13 -9.76 4.13
N GLU A 31 13.03 -9.52 5.43
CA GLU A 31 12.38 -10.40 6.41
C GLU A 31 10.96 -9.97 6.79
N LEU A 32 10.59 -8.70 6.58
CA LEU A 32 9.25 -8.19 6.92
C LEU A 32 8.57 -7.71 5.63
N ASN A 33 7.80 -8.60 4.99
CA ASN A 33 6.96 -8.34 3.81
C ASN A 33 5.82 -7.34 4.07
N THR A 34 5.86 -6.57 5.16
CA THR A 34 4.85 -5.58 5.52
C THR A 34 5.25 -4.22 4.92
N PRO A 35 4.44 -3.66 4.02
CA PRO A 35 4.70 -2.32 3.54
C PRO A 35 4.48 -1.33 4.71
N VAL A 36 5.43 -0.43 4.93
CA VAL A 36 5.32 0.65 5.92
C VAL A 36 5.57 1.98 5.23
N GLN A 37 4.68 2.95 5.44
CA GLN A 37 4.91 4.34 5.04
C GLN A 37 5.22 5.16 6.29
N ILE A 38 6.33 5.88 6.27
CA ILE A 38 6.74 6.80 7.32
C ILE A 38 6.46 8.22 6.84
N VAL A 39 5.72 8.97 7.66
CA VAL A 39 5.41 10.37 7.43
C VAL A 39 6.36 11.23 8.27
N THR A 40 6.94 12.25 7.66
CA THR A 40 7.76 13.25 8.34
C THR A 40 6.91 14.50 8.56
N ILE A 41 6.81 14.92 9.81
CA ILE A 41 6.07 16.12 10.21
C ILE A 41 7.07 17.10 10.81
N THR A 42 7.17 18.27 10.20
CA THR A 42 7.95 19.38 10.74
C THR A 42 7.11 20.11 11.79
N VAL A 43 7.68 20.26 12.98
CA VAL A 43 7.13 20.99 14.11
C VAL A 43 7.81 22.35 14.18
N ALA A 44 7.06 23.41 13.89
CA ALA A 44 7.53 24.79 14.02
C ALA A 44 6.81 25.47 15.18
N SER A 45 7.56 26.05 16.12
CA SER A 45 6.98 26.81 17.23
C SER A 45 6.81 28.28 16.86
N ILE A 46 5.78 28.93 17.38
CA ILE A 46 5.68 30.40 17.37
C ILE A 46 6.75 31.04 18.28
N ASN A 47 7.31 30.27 19.23
CA ASN A 47 8.39 30.74 20.07
C ASN A 47 9.73 30.67 19.29
N PRO A 48 10.35 31.82 18.95
CA PRO A 48 11.55 31.84 18.12
C PRO A 48 12.79 31.22 18.80
N ARG A 49 12.73 30.97 20.12
CA ARG A 49 13.80 30.28 20.86
C ARG A 49 13.77 28.76 20.63
N VAL A 50 12.64 28.22 20.19
CA VAL A 50 12.49 26.79 19.91
C VAL A 50 12.79 26.59 18.42
N LYS A 51 13.91 25.92 18.13
CA LYS A 51 14.26 25.57 16.76
C LYS A 51 13.24 24.56 16.21
N PRO A 52 12.81 24.69 14.95
CA PRO A 52 12.00 23.68 14.29
C PRO A 52 12.70 22.32 14.30
N PHE A 53 11.92 21.26 14.41
CA PHE A 53 12.41 19.88 14.41
C PHE A 53 11.41 18.97 13.71
N ASP A 54 11.88 17.81 13.27
CA ASP A 54 11.04 16.82 12.60
C ASP A 54 10.69 15.67 13.53
N ILE A 55 9.44 15.22 13.46
CA ILE A 55 8.98 13.95 14.02
C ILE A 55 8.63 12.99 12.88
N ARG A 56 8.81 11.69 13.12
CA ARG A 56 8.55 10.64 12.15
C ARG A 56 7.69 9.56 12.79
N LEU A 57 6.63 9.15 12.09
CA LEU A 57 5.69 8.12 12.55
C LEU A 57 5.15 7.31 11.37
N LYS A 58 4.50 6.19 11.65
CA LYS A 58 3.80 5.42 10.61
C LYS A 58 2.56 6.18 10.14
N SER A 59 2.28 6.12 8.84
CA SER A 59 1.10 6.75 8.25
C SER A 59 -0.23 6.25 8.85
N THR A 60 -0.27 5.00 9.30
CA THR A 60 -1.43 4.40 9.98
C THR A 60 -1.72 4.98 11.36
N GLU A 61 -0.72 5.60 12.01
CA GLU A 61 -0.85 6.25 13.32
C GLU A 61 -1.18 7.75 13.18
N TYR A 62 -1.22 8.27 11.95
CA TYR A 62 -1.44 9.68 11.66
C TYR A 62 -2.77 10.20 12.21
N VAL A 63 -3.85 9.42 12.05
CA VAL A 63 -5.20 9.80 12.51
C VAL A 63 -5.23 9.90 14.04
N GLU A 64 -4.65 8.92 14.73
CA GLU A 64 -4.56 8.93 16.20
C GLU A 64 -3.75 10.13 16.72
N LEU A 65 -2.64 10.47 16.04
CA LEU A 65 -1.87 11.66 16.36
C LEU A 65 -2.70 12.93 16.15
N GLN A 66 -3.42 13.04 15.03
CA GLN A 66 -4.27 14.17 14.73
C GLN A 66 -5.38 14.35 15.76
N GLU A 67 -6.00 13.26 16.20
CA GLU A 67 -7.03 13.25 17.25
C GLU A 67 -6.47 13.74 18.59
N LYS A 68 -5.30 13.22 19.00
CA LYS A 68 -4.67 13.60 20.28
C LYS A 68 -4.19 15.05 20.30
N LEU A 69 -3.76 15.58 19.17
CA LEU A 69 -3.31 16.96 19.07
C LEU A 69 -4.49 17.94 19.09
N HIS A 70 -5.69 17.56 18.62
CA HIS A 70 -6.81 18.52 18.50
C HIS A 70 -6.45 19.80 17.70
N ALA A 71 -5.42 19.73 16.86
CA ALA A 71 -4.94 20.84 16.04
C ALA A 71 -4.74 20.37 14.59
N PRO A 72 -5.00 21.23 13.60
CA PRO A 72 -4.86 20.86 12.20
C PRO A 72 -3.37 20.66 11.85
N ILE A 73 -3.06 19.47 11.32
CA ILE A 73 -1.78 19.21 10.68
C ILE A 73 -1.91 19.61 9.20
N ARG A 74 -1.06 20.51 8.73
CA ARG A 74 -1.07 20.96 7.34
C ARG A 74 -0.35 19.95 6.46
N ASN A 75 -0.89 19.64 5.29
CA ASN A 75 -0.18 18.84 4.30
C ASN A 75 0.57 19.75 3.34
N ALA A 76 1.87 19.53 3.15
CA ALA A 76 2.58 20.11 2.03
C ALA A 76 2.00 19.58 0.71
N ALA A 77 2.08 20.39 -0.35
CA ALA A 77 1.62 19.99 -1.66
C ALA A 77 2.36 18.73 -2.12
N ASN A 78 1.62 17.77 -2.69
CA ASN A 78 2.12 16.50 -3.23
C ASN A 78 2.59 15.45 -2.22
N VAL A 79 2.26 15.58 -0.92
CA VAL A 79 2.47 14.48 0.03
C VAL A 79 1.22 13.61 0.11
N VAL A 80 1.34 12.34 -0.26
CA VAL A 80 0.26 11.35 -0.16
C VAL A 80 0.44 10.55 1.13
N ILE A 81 -0.59 10.53 1.97
CA ILE A 81 -0.59 9.77 3.22
C ILE A 81 -1.59 8.62 3.07
N HIS A 82 -1.10 7.39 3.16
CA HIS A 82 -1.94 6.19 3.18
C HIS A 82 -2.36 5.91 4.63
N LEU A 83 -3.64 6.13 4.94
CA LEU A 83 -4.15 6.09 6.31
C LEU A 83 -4.45 4.66 6.77
N THR A 84 -4.60 3.72 5.82
CA THR A 84 -4.90 2.32 6.13
C THR A 84 -3.85 1.36 5.57
N MET A 85 -3.68 0.22 6.26
CA MET A 85 -2.84 -0.87 5.78
C MET A 85 -3.29 -1.38 4.40
N SER A 86 -4.60 -1.39 4.14
CA SER A 86 -5.18 -1.78 2.85
C SER A 86 -4.79 -0.85 1.70
N GLU A 87 -4.72 0.46 1.92
CA GLU A 87 -4.27 1.42 0.90
C GLU A 87 -2.78 1.25 0.60
N LEU A 88 -1.97 1.08 1.65
CA LEU A 88 -0.54 0.88 1.53
C LEU A 88 -0.20 -0.46 0.83
N PHE A 89 -0.93 -1.52 1.18
CA PHE A 89 -0.88 -2.78 0.46
C PHE A 89 -1.29 -2.60 -1.00
N LEU A 90 -2.38 -1.87 -1.29
CA LEU A 90 -2.87 -1.71 -2.66
C LEU A 90 -1.84 -1.04 -3.57
N GLU A 91 -1.13 -0.02 -3.10
CA GLU A 91 -0.04 0.60 -3.87
C GLU A 91 1.16 -0.33 -4.05
N THR A 92 1.49 -1.10 -3.02
CA THR A 92 2.55 -2.12 -3.10
C THR A 92 2.17 -3.22 -4.10
N PHE A 93 0.96 -3.75 -4.00
CA PHE A 93 0.37 -4.74 -4.90
C PHE A 93 0.42 -4.27 -6.36
N LYS A 94 -0.04 -3.04 -6.64
CA LYS A 94 0.04 -2.46 -8.00
C LYS A 94 1.48 -2.40 -8.50
N SER A 95 2.43 -2.02 -7.64
CA SER A 95 3.85 -1.90 -8.01
C SER A 95 4.46 -3.25 -8.35
N TYR A 96 4.16 -4.29 -7.57
CA TYR A 96 4.57 -5.68 -7.88
C TYR A 96 3.93 -6.19 -9.17
N VAL A 97 2.62 -6.04 -9.33
CA VAL A 97 1.90 -6.56 -10.51
C VAL A 97 2.34 -5.89 -11.82
N ARG A 98 2.73 -4.61 -11.78
CA ARG A 98 3.29 -3.92 -12.97
C ARG A 98 4.60 -4.55 -13.46
N LEU A 99 5.31 -5.31 -12.62
CA LEU A 99 6.54 -6.02 -12.97
C LEU A 99 6.29 -7.46 -13.45
N ASN A 100 5.07 -7.97 -13.33
CA ASN A 100 4.71 -9.31 -13.78
C ASN A 100 4.64 -9.39 -15.31
N GLU A 101 4.55 -10.62 -15.83
CA GLU A 101 4.34 -10.87 -17.26
C GLU A 101 3.05 -10.22 -17.75
N VAL A 102 3.13 -9.54 -18.91
CA VAL A 102 2.00 -8.86 -19.53
C VAL A 102 1.18 -9.88 -20.33
N TYR A 103 -0.12 -9.95 -20.04
CA TYR A 103 -1.03 -10.74 -20.84
C TYR A 103 -1.35 -10.02 -22.15
N ARG A 104 -0.99 -10.65 -23.28
CA ARG A 104 -1.36 -10.17 -24.62
C ARG A 104 -2.74 -10.70 -25.00
N CYS A 105 -3.70 -9.79 -25.16
CA CYS A 105 -5.03 -10.16 -25.63
C CYS A 105 -4.98 -10.77 -27.03
N PRO A 106 -5.69 -11.88 -27.29
CA PRO A 106 -5.92 -12.38 -28.63
C PRO A 106 -6.54 -11.31 -29.53
N SER A 107 -6.12 -11.27 -30.81
CA SER A 107 -6.61 -10.31 -31.79
C SER A 107 -8.15 -10.30 -31.86
N GLY A 108 -8.75 -9.12 -31.66
CA GLY A 108 -10.20 -8.92 -31.71
C GLY A 108 -10.95 -9.09 -30.38
N GLN A 109 -10.25 -9.38 -29.27
CA GLN A 109 -10.89 -9.39 -27.95
C GLN A 109 -11.06 -7.97 -27.42
N GLU A 110 -12.31 -7.48 -27.36
CA GLU A 110 -12.65 -6.23 -26.67
C GLU A 110 -12.66 -6.44 -25.15
N LEU A 111 -12.09 -5.48 -24.41
CA LEU A 111 -12.07 -5.48 -22.96
C LEU A 111 -13.32 -4.77 -22.42
N GLU A 112 -14.17 -5.53 -21.74
CA GLU A 112 -15.37 -4.99 -21.09
C GLU A 112 -15.03 -4.14 -19.85
N PRO A 113 -15.95 -3.25 -19.41
CA PRO A 113 -15.83 -2.54 -18.14
C PRO A 113 -15.58 -3.49 -16.96
N CYS A 114 -14.70 -3.09 -16.05
CA CYS A 114 -14.39 -3.83 -14.84
C CYS A 114 -15.66 -4.05 -14.02
N ILE A 115 -16.01 -5.32 -13.74
CA ILE A 115 -17.24 -5.67 -13.01
C ILE A 115 -17.26 -5.17 -11.55
N GLY A 116 -16.11 -4.82 -11.00
CA GLY A 116 -15.98 -4.33 -9.63
C GLY A 116 -16.24 -2.83 -9.47
N CYS A 117 -15.91 -1.99 -10.46
CA CYS A 117 -16.07 -0.54 -10.35
C CYS A 117 -16.90 0.09 -11.47
N MET A 118 -17.01 -0.57 -12.62
CA MET A 118 -17.66 -0.07 -13.83
C MET A 118 -17.11 1.29 -14.33
N GLN A 119 -15.93 1.72 -13.87
CA GLN A 119 -15.34 3.02 -14.23
C GLN A 119 -14.27 2.92 -15.32
N VAL A 120 -13.56 1.79 -15.37
CA VAL A 120 -12.46 1.54 -16.31
C VAL A 120 -12.61 0.13 -16.88
N ASN A 121 -12.04 -0.11 -18.06
CA ASN A 121 -12.03 -1.45 -18.63
C ASN A 121 -11.20 -2.43 -17.78
N ALA A 122 -11.54 -3.71 -17.89
CA ALA A 122 -10.72 -4.77 -17.32
C ALA A 122 -9.30 -4.70 -17.88
N ASN A 123 -8.30 -4.67 -17.00
CA ASN A 123 -6.90 -4.51 -17.39
C ASN A 123 -5.96 -5.45 -16.64
N VAL A 124 -6.51 -6.51 -16.04
CA VAL A 124 -5.73 -7.64 -15.51
C VAL A 124 -6.32 -8.98 -15.91
N LYS A 125 -5.46 -9.97 -16.11
CA LYS A 125 -5.79 -11.38 -16.31
C LYS A 125 -5.09 -12.21 -15.25
N LEU A 126 -5.77 -13.21 -14.70
CA LEU A 126 -5.14 -14.22 -13.86
C LEU A 126 -4.61 -15.36 -14.75
N LEU A 127 -3.33 -15.65 -14.67
CA LEU A 127 -2.66 -16.80 -15.30
C LEU A 127 -1.74 -17.45 -14.27
N ARG A 128 -1.72 -18.78 -14.18
CA ARG A 128 -0.80 -19.46 -13.26
C ARG A 128 0.63 -19.30 -13.78
N LEU A 129 1.40 -18.44 -13.14
CA LEU A 129 2.81 -18.17 -13.47
C LEU A 129 3.75 -18.54 -12.33
N CYS A 130 3.24 -18.66 -11.09
CA CYS A 130 4.07 -19.12 -9.99
C CYS A 130 4.44 -20.61 -10.16
N GLN A 131 5.71 -20.93 -9.94
CA GLN A 131 6.22 -22.31 -9.93
C GLN A 131 6.18 -22.83 -8.48
N GLY A 132 5.40 -23.88 -8.24
CA GLY A 132 5.33 -24.53 -6.93
C GLY A 132 4.36 -25.70 -6.94
N ASP A 133 4.89 -26.89 -6.67
CA ASP A 133 4.20 -28.21 -6.70
C ASP A 133 3.77 -28.66 -5.27
N SER A 134 3.19 -27.77 -4.44
CA SER A 134 2.73 -28.14 -3.09
C SER A 134 1.27 -27.77 -2.80
N GLU A 135 0.50 -28.75 -2.30
CA GLU A 135 -0.96 -28.69 -2.01
C GLU A 135 -1.48 -27.33 -1.51
N GLY A 136 -2.55 -26.82 -2.13
CA GLY A 136 -3.05 -25.45 -1.91
C GLY A 136 -2.51 -24.41 -2.91
N GLU A 137 -1.85 -24.91 -3.96
CA GLU A 137 -1.30 -24.17 -5.09
C GLU A 137 -2.26 -23.20 -5.76
N CYS A 138 -1.67 -22.27 -6.48
CA CYS A 138 -2.40 -21.47 -7.43
C CYS A 138 -2.89 -22.36 -8.58
N GLN A 139 -4.14 -22.16 -8.97
CA GLN A 139 -4.83 -22.97 -9.96
C GLN A 139 -4.98 -22.17 -11.25
N GLN A 140 -5.01 -22.86 -12.38
CA GLN A 140 -5.23 -22.21 -13.66
C GLN A 140 -6.62 -21.55 -13.69
N CYS A 141 -6.65 -20.24 -13.92
CA CYS A 141 -7.88 -19.46 -14.05
C CYS A 141 -8.28 -19.29 -15.53
N TYR A 142 -9.44 -19.83 -15.89
CA TYR A 142 -9.99 -19.73 -17.25
C TYR A 142 -10.97 -18.56 -17.45
N CYS A 143 -11.18 -17.71 -16.44
CA CYS A 143 -12.00 -16.52 -16.58
C CYS A 143 -11.41 -15.55 -17.61
N ARG A 144 -12.27 -14.86 -18.36
CA ARG A 144 -11.88 -13.71 -19.18
C ARG A 144 -11.35 -12.58 -18.29
N PRO A 145 -10.58 -11.62 -18.84
CA PRO A 145 -10.35 -10.34 -18.17
C PRO A 145 -11.68 -9.66 -17.84
N MET A 146 -11.97 -9.50 -16.55
CA MET A 146 -13.22 -8.86 -16.07
C MET A 146 -12.97 -7.83 -14.98
N TRP A 147 -11.73 -7.70 -14.51
CA TRP A 147 -11.35 -6.87 -13.38
C TRP A 147 -10.25 -5.90 -13.77
N CYS A 148 -10.26 -4.72 -13.16
CA CYS A 148 -9.13 -3.80 -13.22
C CYS A 148 -8.17 -4.06 -12.05
N LEU A 149 -6.91 -3.64 -12.21
CA LEU A 149 -5.83 -3.82 -11.25
C LEU A 149 -6.21 -3.33 -9.84
N THR A 150 -6.85 -2.17 -9.75
CA THR A 150 -7.29 -1.59 -8.48
C THR A 150 -8.32 -2.45 -7.78
N CYS A 151 -9.35 -2.92 -8.50
CA CYS A 151 -10.39 -3.77 -7.91
C CYS A 151 -9.84 -5.16 -7.53
N MET A 152 -8.94 -5.71 -8.34
CA MET A 152 -8.27 -6.98 -8.02
C MET A 152 -7.43 -6.86 -6.75
N GLY A 153 -6.65 -5.78 -6.60
CA GLY A 153 -5.85 -5.53 -5.39
C GLY A 153 -6.72 -5.32 -4.13
N LYS A 154 -7.84 -4.60 -4.25
CA LYS A 154 -8.82 -4.45 -3.16
C LYS A 154 -9.43 -5.79 -2.76
N TRP A 155 -9.80 -6.62 -3.73
CA TRP A 155 -10.29 -7.98 -3.46
C TRP A 155 -9.22 -8.80 -2.74
N PHE A 156 -7.98 -8.76 -3.22
CA PHE A 156 -6.86 -9.46 -2.62
C PHE A 156 -6.68 -9.05 -1.15
N ALA A 157 -6.63 -7.75 -0.86
CA ALA A 157 -6.53 -7.21 0.50
C ALA A 157 -7.69 -7.65 1.40
N SER A 158 -8.92 -7.69 0.88
CA SER A 158 -10.10 -8.08 1.66
C SER A 158 -10.11 -9.54 2.11
N ARG A 159 -9.24 -10.38 1.54
CA ARG A 159 -9.12 -11.80 1.84
C ARG A 159 -7.97 -12.12 2.79
N GLN A 160 -7.27 -11.09 3.27
CA GLN A 160 -6.13 -11.26 4.14
C GLN A 160 -6.51 -11.25 5.62
N ASP A 161 -5.65 -11.86 6.44
CA ASP A 161 -5.73 -11.74 7.89
C ASP A 161 -5.16 -10.38 8.33
N GLN A 162 -6.01 -9.51 8.88
CA GLN A 162 -5.57 -8.19 9.35
C GLN A 162 -4.61 -8.23 10.53
N GLN A 163 -4.52 -9.36 11.24
CA GLN A 163 -3.56 -9.54 12.34
C GLN A 163 -2.16 -9.93 11.85
N GLN A 164 -2.00 -10.35 10.59
CA GLN A 164 -0.72 -10.81 10.02
C GLN A 164 -0.39 -10.13 8.68
N PRO A 165 -0.21 -8.80 8.65
CA PRO A 165 0.07 -8.03 7.43
C PRO A 165 1.35 -8.46 6.67
N GLU A 166 2.31 -9.05 7.36
CA GLU A 166 3.55 -9.60 6.79
C GLU A 166 3.31 -10.79 5.85
N THR A 167 2.17 -11.46 5.96
CA THR A 167 1.85 -12.61 5.11
C THR A 167 1.11 -12.21 3.83
N TRP A 168 0.67 -10.95 3.72
CA TRP A 168 -0.27 -10.55 2.67
C TRP A 168 0.32 -10.73 1.26
N LEU A 169 1.59 -10.37 1.03
CA LEU A 169 2.20 -10.50 -0.30
C LEU A 169 2.49 -11.95 -0.70
N SER A 170 2.69 -12.85 0.27
CA SER A 170 2.97 -14.27 0.04
C SER A 170 1.73 -15.16 0.07
N SER A 171 0.56 -14.59 0.37
CA SER A 171 -0.69 -15.33 0.49
C SER A 171 -1.30 -15.70 -0.87
N ARG A 172 -2.34 -16.54 -0.80
CA ARG A 172 -3.13 -16.99 -1.95
C ARG A 172 -4.59 -16.74 -1.66
N VAL A 173 -5.30 -16.19 -2.64
CA VAL A 173 -6.72 -15.85 -2.51
C VAL A 173 -7.52 -16.47 -3.66
N PRO A 174 -8.82 -16.74 -3.48
CA PRO A 174 -9.66 -17.25 -4.56
C PRO A 174 -9.95 -16.15 -5.58
N CYS A 175 -9.96 -16.48 -6.87
CA CYS A 175 -10.51 -15.63 -7.93
C CYS A 175 -11.94 -15.21 -7.55
N PRO A 176 -12.29 -13.91 -7.64
CA PRO A 176 -13.61 -13.41 -7.27
C PRO A 176 -14.75 -14.01 -8.12
N THR A 177 -14.43 -14.58 -9.29
CA THR A 177 -15.42 -15.16 -10.21
C THR A 177 -15.46 -16.68 -10.15
N CYS A 178 -14.35 -17.38 -10.44
CA CYS A 178 -14.34 -18.86 -10.49
C CYS A 178 -13.75 -19.54 -9.25
N ARG A 179 -13.29 -18.76 -8.26
CA ARG A 179 -12.64 -19.25 -7.03
C ARG A 179 -11.31 -20.00 -7.20
N ALA A 180 -10.79 -20.15 -8.42
CA ALA A 180 -9.44 -20.64 -8.66
C ALA A 180 -8.44 -19.84 -7.81
N LYS A 181 -7.67 -20.52 -6.95
CA LYS A 181 -6.69 -19.85 -6.09
C LYS A 181 -5.59 -19.21 -6.93
N PHE A 182 -5.12 -18.03 -6.54
CA PHE A 182 -4.02 -17.34 -7.21
C PHE A 182 -3.18 -16.55 -6.18
N CYS A 183 -1.92 -16.28 -6.51
CA CYS A 183 -1.05 -15.39 -5.75
C CYS A 183 -0.73 -14.12 -6.56
N ILE A 184 0.00 -13.18 -5.96
CA ILE A 184 0.33 -11.91 -6.61
C ILE A 184 1.07 -12.08 -7.95
N LEU A 185 1.87 -13.15 -8.09
CA LEU A 185 2.64 -13.44 -9.32
C LEU A 185 1.75 -13.87 -10.49
N ASP A 186 0.56 -14.38 -10.22
CA ASP A 186 -0.37 -14.84 -11.25
C ASP A 186 -1.20 -13.70 -11.87
N VAL A 187 -1.10 -12.49 -11.30
CA VAL A 187 -1.83 -11.32 -11.78
C VAL A 187 -1.03 -10.68 -12.90
N CYS A 188 -1.53 -10.78 -14.12
CA CYS A 188 -0.88 -10.24 -15.31
C CYS A 188 -1.58 -8.93 -15.71
N PRO A 189 -0.87 -7.79 -15.83
CA PRO A 189 -1.42 -6.59 -16.46
C PRO A 189 -1.71 -6.87 -17.94
N ILE A 190 -2.72 -6.17 -18.47
CA ILE A 190 -3.06 -6.21 -19.90
C ILE A 190 -2.56 -4.92 -20.54
N ASN A 191 -1.93 -5.05 -21.69
CA ASN A 191 -1.38 -3.96 -22.49
C ASN A 191 -1.80 -4.11 -23.96
#